data_AF-A0AB36YFT6-F1
#
_entry.id   AF-A0AB36YFT6-F1
#
_cell.length_a   1.000
_cell.length_b   1.000
_cell.length_c   1.000
_cell.angle_alpha   90.00
_cell.angle_beta   90.00
_cell.angle_gamma   90.00
#
_symmetry.space_group_name_H-M   'P 1'
#
loop_
_entity.id
_entity.type
_entity.pdbx_description
1 polymer ?
#
loop_
_entity_poly.entity_id
_entity_poly.type
_entity_poly.pdbx_seq_one_letter_code
_entity_poly.pdbx_strand_id
1 'polypeptide(L)'
;MSNVLNFPPQVLPVEHIDEALFEKNNDAALLLKCFEVVKDVLDVIAEPEYSIEDGDDTHIDLYRAYYALKVLFRRRTGHDAAQVAKDHFDAMGRHLLAGEPRPDNKIPIVVYPAECLPDEAFDGLTDQQLACSAFNYSDRVRRLLSEHSPTGLALDEARTFSIDSSTALRLLVLRLSGGSLESMAEQISRKPGETLQ
;
A
#
# COMPACT_ATOMS: atom_id res chain seq x y z
N MET A 1 18.87 -53.60 -34.79
CA MET A 1 19.48 -52.28 -34.50
C MET A 1 18.36 -51.33 -34.09
N SER A 2 18.17 -51.09 -32.79
CA SER A 2 17.17 -50.14 -32.29
C SER A 2 17.80 -48.75 -32.23
N ASN A 3 17.36 -47.84 -33.09
CA ASN A 3 17.72 -46.43 -32.98
C ASN A 3 16.92 -45.83 -31.81
N VAL A 4 17.53 -45.79 -30.63
CA VAL A 4 17.02 -45.04 -29.49
C VAL A 4 17.26 -43.56 -29.78
N LEU A 5 16.18 -42.83 -30.07
CA LEU A 5 16.19 -41.38 -30.16
C LEU A 5 16.39 -40.82 -28.75
N ASN A 6 17.63 -40.42 -28.44
CA ASN A 6 17.94 -39.65 -27.23
C ASN A 6 17.47 -38.21 -27.47
N PHE A 7 16.25 -37.89 -27.04
CA PHE A 7 15.83 -36.50 -26.96
C PHE A 7 16.60 -35.86 -25.80
N PRO A 8 17.35 -34.76 -26.02
CA PRO A 8 17.90 -34.01 -24.90
C PRO A 8 16.74 -33.59 -23.99
N PRO A 9 16.86 -33.73 -22.66
CA PRO A 9 15.80 -33.31 -21.76
C PRO A 9 15.50 -31.84 -22.05
N GLN A 10 14.31 -31.59 -22.57
CA GLN A 10 13.78 -30.23 -22.66
C GLN A 10 13.56 -29.80 -21.21
N VAL A 11 14.54 -29.12 -20.64
CA VAL A 11 14.37 -28.39 -19.40
C VAL A 11 13.48 -27.20 -19.73
N LEU A 12 12.16 -27.44 -19.76
CA LEU A 12 11.19 -26.38 -19.77
C LEU A 12 11.43 -25.56 -18.49
N PRO A 13 11.45 -24.23 -18.55
CA PRO A 13 11.53 -23.40 -17.36
C PRO A 13 10.39 -23.81 -16.42
N VAL A 14 10.72 -24.36 -15.26
CA VAL A 14 9.72 -24.61 -14.22
C VAL A 14 9.36 -23.23 -13.67
N GLU A 15 8.13 -22.79 -13.92
CA GLU A 15 7.61 -21.58 -13.32
C GLU A 15 7.41 -21.84 -11.83
N HIS A 16 8.24 -21.24 -11.00
CA HIS A 16 8.10 -21.30 -9.55
C HIS A 16 6.95 -20.38 -9.13
N ILE A 17 5.92 -20.96 -8.52
CA ILE A 17 4.81 -20.21 -7.94
C ILE A 17 5.27 -19.71 -6.57
N ASP A 18 5.76 -18.47 -6.53
CA ASP A 18 6.29 -17.82 -5.34
C ASP A 18 5.90 -16.33 -5.28
N GLU A 19 6.25 -15.63 -4.19
CA GLU A 19 5.96 -14.20 -4.05
C GLU A 19 6.63 -13.33 -5.13
N ALA A 20 7.83 -13.69 -5.57
CA ALA A 20 8.61 -12.91 -6.54
C ALA A 20 7.95 -12.90 -7.93
N LEU A 21 7.25 -13.98 -8.29
CA LEU A 21 6.42 -14.04 -9.49
C LEU A 21 5.29 -12.99 -9.42
N PHE A 22 4.58 -12.90 -8.29
CA PHE A 22 3.42 -12.03 -8.13
C PHE A 22 3.78 -10.57 -7.84
N GLU A 23 4.96 -10.29 -7.28
CA GLU A 23 5.45 -8.94 -7.01
C GLU A 23 5.49 -8.02 -8.23
N LYS A 24 5.53 -8.58 -9.44
CA LYS A 24 5.59 -7.83 -10.70
C LYS A 24 4.23 -7.22 -11.09
N ASN A 25 3.14 -7.70 -10.49
CA ASN A 25 1.78 -7.27 -10.82
C ASN A 25 1.31 -6.15 -9.89
N ASN A 26 0.45 -5.26 -10.38
CA ASN A 26 -0.19 -4.24 -9.55
C ASN A 26 -1.31 -4.86 -8.67
N ASP A 27 -1.73 -4.13 -7.64
CA ASP A 27 -2.71 -4.64 -6.67
C ASP A 27 -4.06 -5.00 -7.30
N ALA A 28 -4.52 -4.26 -8.31
CA ALA A 28 -5.78 -4.53 -8.99
C ALA A 28 -5.75 -5.86 -9.77
N ALA A 29 -4.63 -6.15 -10.44
CA ALA A 29 -4.42 -7.40 -11.14
C ALA A 29 -4.34 -8.59 -10.18
N LEU A 30 -3.66 -8.43 -9.04
CA LEU A 30 -3.60 -9.45 -8.00
C LEU A 30 -4.98 -9.71 -7.38
N LEU A 31 -5.73 -8.65 -7.05
CA LEU A 31 -7.10 -8.77 -6.53
C LEU A 31 -8.05 -9.45 -7.51
N LEU A 32 -7.96 -9.10 -8.80
CA LEU A 32 -8.76 -9.74 -9.84
C LEU A 32 -8.44 -11.23 -9.92
N LYS A 33 -7.15 -11.61 -9.96
CA LYS A 33 -6.75 -13.02 -9.96
C LYS A 33 -7.26 -13.76 -8.73
N CYS A 34 -7.18 -13.16 -7.53
CA CYS A 34 -7.74 -13.77 -6.32
C CYS A 34 -9.26 -13.98 -6.43
N PHE A 35 -9.99 -13.01 -6.97
CA PHE A 35 -11.43 -13.12 -7.17
C PHE A 35 -11.79 -14.22 -8.18
N GLU A 36 -11.10 -14.27 -9.32
CA GLU A 36 -11.28 -15.30 -10.35
C GLU A 36 -11.05 -16.70 -9.76
N VAL A 37 -9.96 -16.91 -9.04
CA VAL A 37 -9.66 -18.20 -8.41
C VAL A 37 -10.73 -18.58 -7.39
N VAL A 38 -11.14 -17.66 -6.51
CA VAL A 38 -12.19 -17.96 -5.52
C VAL A 38 -13.51 -18.30 -6.20
N LYS A 39 -13.89 -17.56 -7.25
CA LYS A 39 -15.08 -17.86 -8.04
C LYS A 39 -15.01 -19.28 -8.63
N ASP A 40 -13.92 -19.62 -9.30
CA ASP A 40 -13.78 -20.90 -10.00
C ASP A 40 -13.72 -22.08 -9.00
N VAL A 41 -13.07 -21.88 -7.84
CA VAL A 41 -13.08 -22.85 -6.73
C VAL A 41 -14.49 -23.07 -6.20
N LEU A 42 -15.29 -22.01 -6.05
CA LEU A 42 -16.68 -22.12 -5.61
C LEU A 42 -17.55 -22.86 -6.64
N ASP A 43 -17.30 -22.64 -7.94
CA ASP A 43 -17.97 -23.37 -9.02
C ASP A 43 -17.66 -24.87 -8.93
N VAL A 44 -16.40 -25.26 -8.73
CA VAL A 44 -15.99 -26.67 -8.55
C VAL A 44 -16.61 -27.31 -7.30
N ILE A 45 -16.63 -26.59 -6.17
CA ILE A 45 -17.21 -27.11 -4.91
C ILE A 45 -18.74 -27.28 -5.01
N ALA A 46 -19.41 -26.46 -5.83
CA ALA A 46 -20.86 -26.52 -6.00
C ALA A 46 -21.31 -27.70 -6.85
N GLU A 47 -20.43 -28.27 -7.68
CA GLU A 47 -20.72 -29.42 -8.53
C GLU A 47 -20.39 -30.73 -7.80
N PRO A 48 -21.39 -31.57 -7.44
CA PRO A 48 -21.18 -32.75 -6.58
C PRO A 48 -20.33 -33.85 -7.24
N GLU A 49 -20.16 -33.82 -8.56
CA GLU A 49 -19.32 -34.74 -9.32
C GLU A 49 -17.83 -34.35 -9.33
N TYR A 50 -17.48 -33.14 -8.90
CA TYR A 50 -16.11 -32.65 -8.92
C TYR A 50 -15.54 -32.47 -7.52
N SER A 51 -14.23 -32.68 -7.41
CA SER A 51 -13.46 -32.44 -6.20
C SER A 51 -12.12 -31.83 -6.56
N ILE A 52 -11.60 -30.98 -5.68
CA ILE A 52 -10.26 -30.42 -5.82
C ILE A 52 -9.25 -31.49 -5.42
N GLU A 53 -8.46 -31.95 -6.36
CA GLU A 53 -7.43 -32.96 -6.19
C GLU A 53 -6.04 -32.34 -6.06
N ASP A 54 -5.14 -33.01 -5.33
CA ASP A 54 -3.75 -32.59 -5.23
C ASP A 54 -3.09 -32.59 -6.61
N GLY A 55 -2.51 -31.44 -6.96
CA GLY A 55 -1.86 -31.19 -8.25
C GLY A 55 -2.80 -30.87 -9.42
N ASP A 56 -4.11 -30.77 -9.20
CA ASP A 56 -5.03 -30.30 -10.24
C ASP A 56 -4.94 -28.78 -10.47
N ASP A 57 -5.56 -28.31 -11.56
CA ASP A 57 -5.50 -26.89 -11.94
C ASP A 57 -6.09 -25.97 -10.86
N THR A 58 -7.17 -26.40 -10.21
CA THR A 58 -7.85 -25.63 -9.14
C THR A 58 -6.97 -25.52 -7.89
N HIS A 59 -6.27 -26.59 -7.53
CA HIS A 59 -5.32 -26.66 -6.44
C HIS A 59 -4.09 -25.77 -6.71
N ILE A 60 -3.56 -25.81 -7.93
CA ILE A 60 -2.47 -24.93 -8.34
C ILE A 60 -2.92 -23.45 -8.32
N ASP A 61 -4.13 -23.16 -8.78
CA ASP A 61 -4.68 -21.81 -8.77
C ASP A 61 -4.94 -21.29 -7.34
N LEU A 62 -5.32 -22.15 -6.39
CA LEU A 62 -5.38 -21.80 -4.96
C LEU A 62 -4.01 -21.37 -4.42
N TYR A 63 -2.91 -22.04 -4.79
CA TYR A 63 -1.56 -21.57 -4.44
C TYR A 63 -1.23 -20.22 -5.06
N ARG A 64 -1.61 -20.00 -6.33
CA ARG A 64 -1.41 -18.70 -6.99
C ARG A 64 -2.17 -17.58 -6.27
N ALA A 65 -3.44 -17.82 -5.89
CA ALA A 65 -4.22 -16.87 -5.11
C ALA A 65 -3.62 -16.64 -3.72
N TYR A 66 -3.12 -17.69 -3.06
CA TYR A 66 -2.42 -17.58 -1.78
C TYR A 66 -1.21 -16.63 -1.87
N TYR A 67 -0.30 -16.82 -2.84
CA TYR A 67 0.85 -15.94 -3.00
C TYR A 67 0.48 -14.51 -3.42
N ALA A 68 -0.56 -14.34 -4.26
CA ALA A 68 -1.10 -13.02 -4.58
C ALA A 68 -1.61 -12.30 -3.32
N LEU A 69 -2.34 -13.00 -2.44
CA LEU A 69 -2.80 -12.46 -1.16
C LEU A 69 -1.64 -12.14 -0.22
N LYS A 70 -0.57 -12.95 -0.17
CA LYS A 70 0.63 -12.63 0.61
C LYS A 70 1.26 -11.32 0.15
N VAL A 71 1.42 -11.14 -1.17
CA VAL A 71 2.00 -9.91 -1.74
C VAL A 71 1.13 -8.70 -1.41
N LEU A 72 -0.19 -8.79 -1.59
CA LEU A 72 -1.14 -7.73 -1.24
C LEU A 72 -1.07 -7.36 0.25
N PHE A 73 -1.08 -8.37 1.13
CA PHE A 73 -1.01 -8.17 2.56
C PHE A 73 0.30 -7.50 2.98
N ARG A 74 1.43 -7.99 2.48
CA ARG A 74 2.76 -7.46 2.78
C ARG A 74 2.93 -6.05 2.23
N ARG A 75 2.40 -5.74 1.05
CA ARG A 75 2.35 -4.38 0.51
C ARG A 75 1.58 -3.45 1.44
N ARG A 76 0.40 -3.86 1.89
CA ARG A 76 -0.45 -3.04 2.75
C ARG A 76 0.08 -2.84 4.17
N THR A 77 0.69 -3.88 4.74
CA THR A 77 1.01 -3.95 6.17
C THR A 77 2.50 -3.89 6.46
N GLY A 78 3.35 -4.25 5.51
CA GLY A 78 4.78 -4.48 5.72
C GLY A 78 5.13 -5.84 6.33
N HIS A 79 4.15 -6.72 6.59
CA HIS A 79 4.36 -7.99 7.29
C HIS A 79 4.04 -9.22 6.43
N ASP A 80 4.62 -10.36 6.79
CA ASP A 80 4.30 -11.66 6.18
C ASP A 80 2.94 -12.17 6.68
N ALA A 81 2.01 -12.43 5.75
CA ALA A 81 0.66 -12.86 6.09
C ALA A 81 0.63 -14.22 6.81
N ALA A 82 1.52 -15.14 6.44
CA ALA A 82 1.55 -16.48 7.03
C ALA A 82 2.01 -16.43 8.49
N GLN A 83 3.03 -15.62 8.78
CA GLN A 83 3.47 -15.37 10.15
C GLN A 83 2.38 -14.70 10.99
N VAL A 84 1.73 -13.65 10.48
CA VAL A 84 0.64 -12.97 11.22
C VAL A 84 -0.54 -13.92 11.49
N ALA A 85 -0.93 -14.72 10.51
CA ALA A 85 -1.99 -15.71 10.68
C ALA A 85 -1.63 -16.77 11.74
N LYS A 86 -0.37 -17.23 11.75
CA LYS A 86 0.14 -18.15 12.77
C LYS A 86 0.10 -17.52 14.16
N ASP A 87 0.58 -16.28 14.29
CA ASP A 87 0.59 -15.56 15.58
C ASP A 87 -0.84 -15.37 16.14
N HIS A 88 -1.80 -15.05 15.27
CA HIS A 88 -3.22 -14.96 15.63
C HIS A 88 -3.78 -16.32 16.06
N PHE A 89 -3.43 -17.40 15.36
CA PHE A 89 -3.84 -18.76 15.73
C PHE A 89 -3.26 -19.18 17.08
N ASP A 90 -1.98 -18.96 17.31
CA ASP A 90 -1.30 -19.30 18.56
C ASP A 90 -1.85 -18.49 19.74
N ALA A 91 -2.13 -17.20 19.54
CA ALA A 91 -2.78 -16.36 20.56
C ALA A 91 -4.20 -16.84 20.89
N MET A 92 -4.98 -17.24 19.88
CA MET A 92 -6.31 -17.81 20.10
C MET A 92 -6.21 -19.17 20.81
N GLY A 93 -5.22 -19.98 20.47
CA GLY A 93 -4.93 -21.25 21.15
C GLY A 93 -4.67 -21.05 22.64
N ARG A 94 -3.87 -20.05 23.02
CA ARG A 94 -3.65 -19.70 24.43
C ARG A 94 -4.93 -19.26 25.14
N HIS A 95 -5.75 -18.44 24.50
CA HIS A 95 -7.06 -18.06 25.07
C HIS A 95 -7.96 -19.28 25.33
N LEU A 96 -8.11 -20.14 24.31
CA LEU A 96 -9.02 -21.29 24.36
C LEU A 96 -8.54 -22.42 25.27
N LEU A 97 -7.22 -22.65 25.34
CA LEU A 97 -6.64 -23.79 26.06
C LEU A 97 -6.07 -23.43 27.44
N ALA A 98 -5.51 -22.23 27.59
CA ALA A 98 -4.88 -21.78 28.83
C ALA A 98 -5.73 -20.76 29.62
N GLY A 99 -6.89 -20.36 29.10
CA GLY A 99 -7.79 -19.40 29.76
C GLY A 99 -7.26 -17.97 29.81
N GLU A 100 -6.28 -17.63 28.95
CA GLU A 100 -5.76 -16.26 28.82
C GLU A 100 -6.86 -15.30 28.32
N PRO A 101 -6.70 -13.97 28.49
CA PRO A 101 -7.59 -12.99 27.89
C PRO A 101 -7.71 -13.18 26.38
N ARG A 102 -8.91 -12.91 25.83
CA ARG A 102 -9.13 -13.00 24.39
C ARG A 102 -8.20 -12.04 23.65
N PRO A 103 -7.45 -12.51 22.64
CA PRO A 103 -6.55 -11.63 21.90
C PRO A 103 -7.32 -10.66 21.00
N ASP A 104 -6.78 -9.44 20.86
CA ASP A 104 -7.34 -8.39 20.00
C ASP A 104 -7.21 -8.72 18.49
N ASN A 105 -6.33 -9.65 18.12
CA ASN A 105 -6.01 -10.02 16.72
C ASN A 105 -5.80 -8.81 15.78
N LYS A 106 -5.11 -7.78 16.28
CA LYS A 106 -4.75 -6.62 15.46
C LYS A 106 -3.77 -7.04 14.38
N ILE A 107 -3.98 -6.53 13.17
CA ILE A 107 -3.02 -6.64 12.08
C ILE A 107 -1.97 -5.53 12.31
N PRO A 108 -0.68 -5.88 12.49
CA PRO A 108 0.36 -4.88 12.60
C PRO A 108 0.48 -4.15 11.25
N ILE A 109 0.61 -2.83 11.28
CA ILE A 109 0.80 -2.00 10.09
C ILE A 109 2.08 -1.22 10.29
N VAL A 110 3.01 -1.32 9.34
CA VAL A 110 4.20 -0.48 9.28
C VAL A 110 3.76 0.95 8.92
N VAL A 111 4.01 1.86 9.84
CA VAL A 111 3.69 3.29 9.74
C VAL A 111 4.99 4.06 9.50
N TYR A 112 4.92 5.16 8.73
CA TYR A 112 6.05 6.06 8.60
C TYR A 112 6.39 6.65 9.98
N PRO A 113 7.65 6.56 10.44
CA PRO A 113 7.98 6.84 11.83
C PRO A 113 7.98 8.33 12.19
N ALA A 114 7.94 9.23 11.21
CA ALA A 114 7.93 10.66 11.47
C ALA A 114 6.51 11.20 11.49
N GLU A 115 6.24 12.05 12.48
CA GLU A 115 5.01 12.83 12.54
C GLU A 115 5.10 14.05 11.62
N CYS A 116 3.93 14.57 11.23
CA CYS A 116 3.88 15.84 10.52
C CYS A 116 4.49 16.95 11.37
N LEU A 117 5.23 17.84 10.73
CA LEU A 117 5.83 18.97 11.41
C LEU A 117 4.72 19.93 11.89
N PRO A 118 4.80 20.41 13.14
CA PRO A 118 3.85 21.40 13.63
C PRO A 118 4.11 22.77 12.96
N ASP A 119 3.13 23.67 12.98
CA ASP A 119 3.24 24.99 12.34
C ASP A 119 4.50 25.75 12.83
N GLU A 120 4.86 25.61 14.11
CA GLU A 120 6.01 26.28 14.74
C GLU A 120 7.35 25.81 14.16
N ALA A 121 7.42 24.63 13.54
CA ALA A 121 8.65 24.16 12.87
C ALA A 121 9.02 25.02 11.65
N PHE A 122 8.07 25.82 11.16
CA PHE A 122 8.24 26.75 10.05
C PHE A 122 8.41 28.21 10.54
N ASP A 123 8.41 28.43 11.86
CA ASP A 123 8.66 29.74 12.44
C ASP A 123 10.08 30.21 12.11
N GLY A 124 10.19 31.48 11.74
CA GLY A 124 11.47 32.07 11.34
C GLY A 124 11.91 31.78 9.90
N LEU A 125 11.18 30.95 9.14
CA LEU A 125 11.42 30.82 7.71
C LEU A 125 10.97 32.07 6.96
N THR A 126 11.81 32.53 6.03
CA THR A 126 11.47 33.56 5.03
C THR A 126 10.45 33.04 4.01
N ASP A 127 9.83 33.95 3.27
CA ASP A 127 8.82 33.60 2.25
C ASP A 127 9.39 32.68 1.18
N GLN A 128 10.63 32.93 0.76
CA GLN A 128 11.35 32.06 -0.17
C GLN A 128 11.60 30.68 0.44
N GLN A 129 11.98 30.60 1.71
CA GLN A 129 12.20 29.32 2.39
C GLN A 129 10.90 28.53 2.57
N LEU A 130 9.78 29.20 2.86
CA LEU A 130 8.46 28.55 2.91
C LEU A 130 8.06 28.00 1.54
N ALA A 131 8.23 28.79 0.47
CA ALA A 131 7.96 28.35 -0.90
C ALA A 131 8.83 27.14 -1.30
N CYS A 132 10.13 27.20 -1.00
CA CYS A 132 11.05 26.10 -1.24
C CYS A 132 10.67 24.85 -0.43
N SER A 133 10.26 25.02 0.83
CA SER A 133 9.84 23.90 1.68
C SER A 133 8.59 23.22 1.12
N ALA A 134 7.55 24.00 0.80
CA ALA A 134 6.33 23.50 0.15
C ALA A 134 6.66 22.75 -1.15
N PHE A 135 7.50 23.33 -2.01
CA PHE A 135 7.92 22.67 -3.24
C PHE A 135 8.69 21.36 -2.99
N ASN A 136 9.66 21.36 -2.07
CA ASN A 136 10.48 20.19 -1.79
C ASN A 136 9.65 19.03 -1.21
N TYR A 137 8.76 19.32 -0.26
CA TYR A 137 7.85 18.30 0.28
C TYR A 137 6.89 17.80 -0.81
N SER A 138 6.30 18.69 -1.61
CA SER A 138 5.45 18.31 -2.73
C SER A 138 6.18 17.44 -3.77
N ASP A 139 7.46 17.70 -4.05
CA ASP A 139 8.24 16.90 -4.98
C ASP A 139 8.54 15.50 -4.41
N ARG A 140 8.77 15.39 -3.09
CA ARG A 140 8.89 14.09 -2.42
C ARG A 140 7.60 13.27 -2.52
N VAL A 141 6.45 13.90 -2.25
CA VAL A 141 5.13 13.26 -2.45
C VAL A 141 4.99 12.77 -3.88
N ARG A 142 5.31 13.63 -4.85
CA ARG A 142 5.24 13.28 -6.27
C ARG A 142 6.10 12.07 -6.58
N ARG A 143 7.35 11.98 -6.10
CA ARG A 143 8.23 10.82 -6.33
C ARG A 143 7.64 9.55 -5.73
N LEU A 144 7.23 9.59 -4.46
CA LEU A 144 6.63 8.44 -3.74
C LEU A 144 5.38 7.91 -4.45
N LEU A 145 4.55 8.79 -5.02
CA LEU A 145 3.35 8.40 -5.75
C LEU A 145 3.61 8.01 -7.21
N SER A 146 4.60 8.63 -7.87
CA SER A 146 4.92 8.38 -9.29
C SER A 146 5.53 7.01 -9.54
N GLU A 147 6.19 6.44 -8.53
CA GLU A 147 6.69 5.06 -8.59
C GLU A 147 5.57 4.02 -8.50
N HIS A 148 4.30 4.44 -8.37
CA HIS A 148 3.15 3.57 -8.13
C HIS A 148 3.42 2.58 -6.99
N SER A 149 4.19 3.02 -5.99
CA SER A 149 4.59 2.14 -4.88
C SER A 149 3.33 1.60 -4.22
N PRO A 150 3.08 0.28 -4.29
CA PRO A 150 1.89 -0.30 -3.69
C PRO A 150 2.05 -0.47 -2.18
N THR A 151 3.19 -0.03 -1.62
CA THR A 151 3.51 -0.19 -0.22
C THR A 151 2.78 0.84 0.64
N GLY A 152 2.12 0.36 1.70
CA GLY A 152 1.42 1.20 2.67
C GLY A 152 2.34 2.23 3.32
N LEU A 153 3.61 1.87 3.54
CA LEU A 153 4.63 2.76 4.08
C LEU A 153 4.91 3.95 3.16
N ALA A 154 5.09 3.73 1.85
CA ALA A 154 5.32 4.84 0.91
C ALA A 154 4.11 5.78 0.81
N LEU A 155 2.89 5.24 0.91
CA LEU A 155 1.67 6.04 0.94
C LEU A 155 1.54 6.86 2.23
N ASP A 156 1.92 6.29 3.37
CA ASP A 156 1.89 6.99 4.66
C ASP A 156 2.98 8.06 4.76
N GLU A 157 4.17 7.80 4.21
CA GLU A 157 5.23 8.80 4.04
C GLU A 157 4.77 9.94 3.10
N ALA A 158 4.14 9.60 1.96
CA ALA A 158 3.59 10.59 1.04
C ALA A 158 2.49 11.43 1.69
N ARG A 159 1.64 10.82 2.54
CA ARG A 159 0.64 11.54 3.32
C ARG A 159 1.29 12.54 4.26
N THR A 160 2.32 12.13 5.00
CA THR A 160 3.05 12.98 5.94
C THR A 160 3.65 14.20 5.24
N PHE A 161 4.41 14.00 4.15
CA PHE A 161 4.99 15.10 3.39
C PHE A 161 3.95 15.97 2.67
N SER A 162 2.78 15.43 2.31
CA SER A 162 1.70 16.23 1.74
C SER A 162 1.14 17.23 2.76
N ILE A 163 1.09 16.83 4.04
CA ILE A 163 0.65 17.70 5.13
C ILE A 163 1.71 18.78 5.37
N ASP A 164 3.00 18.42 5.47
CA ASP A 164 4.09 19.39 5.65
C ASP A 164 4.14 20.40 4.49
N SER A 165 3.98 19.92 3.25
CA SER A 165 3.90 20.75 2.05
C SER A 165 2.76 21.77 2.13
N SER A 166 1.56 21.30 2.48
CA SER A 166 0.36 22.12 2.58
C SER A 166 0.47 23.13 3.72
N THR A 167 1.12 22.75 4.82
CA THR A 167 1.36 23.61 5.99
C THR A 167 2.30 24.75 5.62
N ALA A 168 3.45 24.45 5.01
CA ALA A 168 4.39 25.46 4.54
C ALA A 168 3.75 26.43 3.53
N LEU A 169 2.96 25.90 2.58
CA LEU A 169 2.25 26.72 1.60
C LEU A 169 1.18 27.60 2.25
N ARG A 170 0.40 27.05 3.19
CA ARG A 170 -0.62 27.81 3.93
C ARG A 170 0.00 28.96 4.70
N LEU A 171 1.12 28.73 5.40
CA LEU A 171 1.81 29.78 6.16
C LEU A 171 2.33 30.89 5.24
N LEU A 172 2.88 30.52 4.07
CA LEU A 172 3.28 31.49 3.05
C LEU A 172 2.09 32.32 2.57
N VAL A 173 0.99 31.67 2.20
CA VAL A 173 -0.22 32.35 1.70
C VAL A 173 -0.77 33.30 2.75
N LEU A 174 -0.91 32.86 4.01
CA LEU A 174 -1.38 33.72 5.09
C LEU A 174 -0.48 34.94 5.25
N ARG A 175 0.84 34.77 5.24
CA ARG A 175 1.78 35.88 5.39
C ARG A 175 1.67 36.89 4.23
N LEU A 176 1.64 36.41 2.99
CA LEU A 176 1.47 37.26 1.80
C LEU A 176 0.11 37.98 1.80
N SER A 177 -0.90 37.39 2.43
CA SER A 177 -2.25 37.92 2.52
C SER A 177 -2.54 38.80 3.73
N GLY A 178 -1.55 39.14 4.56
CA GLY A 178 -1.74 40.03 5.72
C GLY A 178 -1.96 39.32 7.06
N GLY A 179 -1.67 38.02 7.13
CA GLY A 179 -1.57 37.23 8.36
C GLY A 179 -2.87 36.54 8.81
N SER A 180 -3.99 36.72 8.10
CA SER A 180 -5.27 36.10 8.45
C SER A 180 -6.03 35.60 7.21
N LEU A 181 -6.97 34.68 7.43
CA LEU A 181 -7.84 34.17 6.37
C LEU A 181 -8.82 35.25 5.89
N GLU A 182 -9.24 36.13 6.79
CA GLU A 182 -10.10 37.27 6.51
C GLU A 182 -9.40 38.25 5.56
N SER A 183 -8.14 38.60 5.84
CA SER A 183 -7.33 39.48 4.97
C SER A 183 -7.07 38.84 3.60
N MET A 184 -6.88 37.52 3.54
CA MET A 184 -6.79 36.78 2.27
C MET A 184 -8.09 36.86 1.47
N ALA A 185 -9.23 36.63 2.11
CA ALA A 185 -10.54 36.70 1.45
C ALA A 185 -10.83 38.11 0.93
N GLU A 186 -10.47 39.16 1.69
CA GLU A 186 -10.59 40.55 1.27
C GLU A 186 -9.73 40.85 0.03
N GLN A 187 -8.48 40.37 -0.01
CA GLN A 187 -7.59 40.59 -1.15
C GLN A 187 -8.07 39.87 -2.42
N ILE A 188 -8.55 38.63 -2.30
CA ILE A 188 -9.07 37.85 -3.44
C ILE A 188 -10.38 38.43 -3.97
N SER A 189 -11.19 39.03 -3.09
CA SER A 189 -12.49 39.60 -3.45
C SER A 189 -12.40 41.00 -4.08
N ARG A 190 -11.21 41.62 -4.11
CA ARG A 190 -11.01 42.94 -4.75
C ARG A 190 -11.17 42.86 -6.25
N LYS A 191 -11.91 43.81 -6.82
CA LYS A 191 -11.99 43.97 -8.27
C LYS A 191 -10.66 44.54 -8.80
N PRO A 192 -10.22 44.15 -10.00
CA PRO A 192 -9.02 44.72 -10.60
C PRO A 192 -9.12 46.25 -10.66
N GLY A 193 -8.24 46.97 -9.96
CA GLY A 193 -8.14 48.44 -10.00
C GLY A 193 -8.45 49.18 -8.69
N GLU A 194 -8.86 48.51 -7.61
CA GLU A 194 -9.02 49.15 -6.29
C GLU A 194 -7.69 49.15 -5.52
N THR A 195 -7.03 50.30 -5.45
CA THR A 195 -5.90 50.55 -4.53
C THR A 195 -6.39 51.28 -3.28
N LEU A 196 -5.81 50.94 -2.12
CA LEU A 196 -6.11 51.51 -0.80
C LEU A 196 -6.14 53.06 -0.84
N GLN A 197 -7.27 53.66 -0.44
CA GLN A 197 -7.34 55.01 0.11
C GLN A 197 -7.07 54.98 1.61
#